data_AF-A0A2X2JSJ0-F1
#
_entry.id   AF-A0A2X2JSJ0-F1
#
_cell.length_a   1.000
_cell.length_b   1.000
_cell.length_c   1.000
_cell.angle_alpha   90.00
_cell.angle_beta   90.00
_cell.angle_gamma   90.00
#
_symmetry.space_group_name_H-M   'P 1'
#
loop_
_entity.id
_entity.type
_entity.pdbx_description
1 polymer ?
#
loop_
_entity_poly.entity_id
_entity_poly.type
_entity_poly.pdbx_seq_one_letter_code
_entity_poly.pdbx_strand_id
1 'polypeptide(L)'
;MNRKTPKTTDGLMRHIRDNKGIQINGSTEKNQLRNIGYFHGFKGYNFFLNKEEELNFEKFSELHALYSFDTEIKNLFYKHVMFCETAIKNRLLEIVCVNSGFDLDSLFQKSLTYYKSYSPGSSKYKKHLKNTTRLRRDIYDMIHEHCNSKPYIYHYIHQDRTVPLYAVFELFTLEIWYFSLVACPKI
;
A
#
# COMPACT_ATOMS: atom_id res chain seq x y z
N MET A 1 4.06 29.34 21.84
CA MET A 1 3.86 28.18 20.94
C MET A 1 4.39 28.52 19.56
N ASN A 2 5.52 27.94 19.15
CA ASN A 2 6.06 28.18 17.82
C ASN A 2 5.28 27.33 16.80
N ARG A 3 4.36 27.95 16.05
CA ARG A 3 3.62 27.26 14.99
C ARG A 3 4.62 26.83 13.92
N LYS A 4 4.83 25.51 13.75
CA LYS A 4 5.65 24.97 12.65
C LYS A 4 4.97 25.31 11.34
N THR A 5 5.46 26.33 10.65
CA THR A 5 5.01 26.69 9.31
C THR A 5 5.67 25.78 8.26
N PRO A 6 4.93 25.39 7.20
CA PRO A 6 5.50 24.63 6.11
C PRO A 6 6.61 25.44 5.43
N LYS A 7 7.74 24.80 5.12
CA LYS A 7 8.83 25.43 4.38
C LYS A 7 8.43 25.60 2.91
N THR A 8 8.69 26.77 2.35
CA THR A 8 8.66 26.98 0.89
C THR A 8 9.77 26.15 0.22
N THR A 9 9.68 25.91 -1.09
CA THR A 9 10.76 25.22 -1.83
C THR A 9 12.11 25.90 -1.64
N ASP A 10 12.15 27.24 -1.56
CA ASP A 10 13.40 27.97 -1.27
C ASP A 10 13.89 27.77 0.17
N GLY A 11 12.97 27.76 1.14
CA GLY A 11 13.29 27.40 2.52
C GLY A 11 13.79 25.97 2.66
N LEU A 12 13.41 25.11 1.73
CA LEU A 12 13.84 23.73 1.62
C LEU A 12 15.26 23.59 1.11
N MET A 13 15.57 24.28 0.00
CA MET A 13 16.91 24.32 -0.55
C MET A 13 17.90 24.87 0.49
N ARG A 14 17.50 25.90 1.26
CA ARG A 14 18.29 26.37 2.41
C ARG A 14 18.50 25.29 3.45
N HIS A 15 17.44 24.61 3.88
CA HIS A 15 17.55 23.55 4.86
C HIS A 15 18.50 22.42 4.42
N ILE A 16 18.42 21.99 3.15
CA ILE A 16 19.29 20.98 2.54
C ILE A 16 20.76 21.42 2.55
N ARG A 17 21.06 22.68 2.23
CA ARG A 17 22.44 23.21 2.35
C ARG A 17 22.89 23.28 3.80
N ASP A 18 22.11 23.94 4.64
CA ASP A 18 22.54 24.37 5.97
C ASP A 18 22.61 23.22 6.98
N ASN A 19 21.76 22.20 6.83
CA ASN A 19 21.65 21.10 7.81
C ASN A 19 22.25 19.79 7.30
N LYS A 20 22.41 19.66 5.98
CA LYS A 20 22.79 18.40 5.34
C LYS A 20 24.02 18.52 4.45
N GLY A 21 24.54 19.72 4.24
CA GLY A 21 25.78 19.95 3.48
C GLY A 21 25.66 19.68 1.99
N ILE A 22 24.47 19.39 1.48
CA ILE A 22 24.25 19.07 0.06
C ILE A 22 24.18 20.37 -0.74
N GLN A 23 25.03 20.47 -1.76
CA GLN A 23 25.00 21.59 -2.70
C GLN A 23 23.73 21.50 -3.56
N ILE A 24 22.87 22.50 -3.41
CA ILE A 24 21.66 22.68 -4.22
C ILE A 24 21.48 24.15 -4.60
N ASN A 25 21.31 24.44 -5.89
CA ASN A 25 21.28 25.79 -6.44
C ASN A 25 20.51 25.88 -7.78
N GLY A 26 20.20 27.11 -8.19
CA GLY A 26 19.56 27.37 -9.48
C GLY A 26 18.07 26.97 -9.55
N SER A 27 17.45 27.35 -10.67
CA SER A 27 16.03 27.10 -10.96
C SER A 27 15.77 25.63 -11.35
N THR A 28 16.72 24.97 -12.01
CA THR A 28 16.61 23.57 -12.44
C THR A 28 16.46 22.64 -11.24
N GLU A 29 17.38 22.70 -10.29
CA GLU A 29 17.34 21.83 -9.09
C GLU A 29 16.17 22.20 -8.17
N LYS A 30 15.76 23.47 -8.15
CA LYS A 30 14.53 23.89 -7.47
C LYS A 30 13.29 23.20 -8.05
N ASN A 31 13.19 23.13 -9.38
CA ASN A 31 12.08 22.47 -10.06
C ASN A 31 12.13 20.95 -9.87
N GLN A 32 13.32 20.35 -9.95
CA GLN A 32 13.52 18.94 -9.63
C GLN A 32 13.10 18.61 -8.18
N LEU A 33 13.56 19.39 -7.20
CA LEU A 33 13.19 19.25 -5.79
C LEU A 33 11.66 19.35 -5.58
N ARG A 34 11.00 20.22 -6.36
CA ARG A 34 9.54 20.33 -6.35
C ARG A 34 8.87 19.08 -6.92
N ASN A 35 9.38 18.56 -8.03
CA ASN A 35 8.79 17.43 -8.76
C ASN A 35 8.96 16.10 -8.01
N ILE A 36 10.09 15.88 -7.33
CA ILE A 36 10.31 14.66 -6.55
C ILE A 36 9.53 14.65 -5.22
N GLY A 37 9.02 15.82 -4.80
CA GLY A 37 8.34 16.02 -3.51
C GLY A 37 9.28 15.87 -2.32
N TYR A 38 9.56 16.96 -1.60
CA TYR A 38 10.49 16.98 -0.45
C TYR A 38 10.35 15.81 0.53
N PHE A 39 9.11 15.45 0.85
CA PHE A 39 8.82 14.44 1.87
C PHE A 39 9.02 13.01 1.38
N HIS A 40 9.03 12.76 0.07
CA HIS A 40 9.27 11.45 -0.52
C HIS A 40 10.74 11.29 -0.93
N GLY A 41 11.30 12.27 -1.64
CA GLY A 41 12.70 12.22 -2.08
C GLY A 41 13.72 12.35 -0.95
N PHE A 42 13.52 13.27 0.00
CA PHE A 42 14.57 13.54 0.99
C PHE A 42 14.51 12.64 2.23
N LYS A 43 13.31 12.17 2.63
CA LYS A 43 13.19 11.22 3.75
C LYS A 43 13.50 9.79 3.32
N GLY A 44 13.03 9.34 2.15
CA GLY A 44 13.15 7.93 1.72
C GLY A 44 14.60 7.43 1.62
N TYR A 45 15.52 8.26 1.11
CA TYR A 45 16.91 7.84 0.90
C TYR A 45 17.82 7.98 2.13
N ASN A 46 17.32 8.52 3.26
CA ASN A 46 18.02 8.52 4.56
C ASN A 46 17.67 7.28 5.42
N PHE A 47 16.82 6.37 4.94
CA PHE A 47 16.34 5.21 5.71
C PHE A 47 17.01 3.88 5.36
N PHE A 48 17.94 3.87 4.42
CA PHE A 48 18.71 2.67 4.15
C PHE A 48 19.91 2.63 5.11
N LEU A 49 19.80 1.69 6.05
CA LEU A 49 20.88 1.14 6.86
C LEU A 49 21.20 1.98 8.11
N ASN A 50 21.75 1.31 9.13
CA ASN A 50 22.11 1.92 10.41
C ASN A 50 22.87 3.24 10.20
N LYS A 51 22.83 4.17 11.16
CA LYS A 51 23.52 5.49 11.10
C LYS A 51 25.00 5.45 10.64
N GLU A 52 25.62 4.28 10.66
CA GLU A 52 26.99 4.03 10.21
C GLU A 52 27.14 3.94 8.67
N GLU A 53 26.05 3.83 7.91
CA GLU A 53 26.03 3.72 6.43
C GLU A 53 25.13 4.78 5.75
N GLU A 54 25.04 6.00 6.29
CA GLU A 54 24.29 7.10 5.64
C GLU A 54 24.92 7.44 4.28
N LEU A 55 24.11 7.44 3.21
CA LEU A 55 24.55 7.87 1.88
C LEU A 55 24.89 9.36 1.91
N ASN A 56 26.18 9.66 1.93
CA ASN A 56 26.69 11.03 1.93
C ASN A 56 26.64 11.61 0.51
N PHE A 57 25.58 12.36 0.22
CA PHE A 57 25.48 13.14 -1.01
C PHE A 57 26.21 14.48 -0.85
N GLU A 58 27.07 14.83 -1.80
CA GLU A 58 27.70 16.16 -1.85
C GLU A 58 26.86 17.13 -2.69
N LYS A 59 26.20 16.62 -3.74
CA LYS A 59 25.42 17.41 -4.70
C LYS A 59 24.00 16.90 -4.83
N PHE A 60 23.06 17.81 -5.00
CA PHE A 60 21.66 17.44 -5.21
C PHE A 60 21.45 16.59 -6.47
N SER A 61 22.30 16.76 -7.48
CA SER A 61 22.30 15.92 -8.68
C SER A 61 22.47 14.42 -8.39
N GLU A 62 23.23 14.06 -7.35
CA GLU A 62 23.47 12.65 -6.97
C GLU A 62 22.21 12.05 -6.34
N LEU A 63 21.57 12.80 -5.44
CA LEU A 63 20.27 12.43 -4.87
C LEU A 63 19.21 12.31 -5.98
N HIS A 64 19.19 13.26 -6.91
CA HIS A 64 18.25 13.24 -8.03
C HIS A 64 18.52 12.06 -8.97
N ALA A 65 19.77 11.68 -9.19
CA ALA A 65 20.13 10.51 -10.00
C ALA A 65 19.64 9.21 -9.35
N LEU A 66 19.82 9.05 -8.03
CA LEU A 66 19.29 7.90 -7.29
C LEU A 66 17.76 7.85 -7.35
N TYR A 67 17.10 9.00 -7.17
CA TYR A 67 15.65 9.09 -7.32
C TYR A 67 15.18 8.69 -8.71
N SER A 68 15.88 9.17 -9.74
CA SER A 68 15.55 8.88 -11.14
C SER A 68 15.71 7.38 -11.41
N PHE A 69 16.81 6.78 -10.94
CA PHE A 69 17.05 5.34 -11.06
C PHE A 69 15.93 4.50 -10.42
N ASP A 70 15.56 4.79 -9.18
CA ASP A 70 14.46 4.10 -8.49
C ASP A 70 13.12 4.27 -9.25
N THR A 71 12.86 5.48 -9.75
CA THR A 71 11.64 5.77 -10.54
C THR A 71 11.62 4.97 -11.84
N GLU A 72 12.74 4.88 -12.56
CA GLU A 72 12.85 4.09 -13.79
C GLU A 72 12.66 2.58 -13.53
N ILE A 73 13.22 2.06 -12.42
CA ILE A 73 12.97 0.68 -12.00
C ILE A 73 11.48 0.47 -11.73
N LYS A 74 10.86 1.36 -10.95
CA LYS A 74 9.43 1.28 -10.64
C LYS A 74 8.61 1.28 -11.92
N ASN A 75 8.91 2.17 -12.86
CA ASN A 75 8.21 2.23 -14.15
C ASN A 75 8.37 0.94 -14.97
N LEU A 76 9.56 0.36 -14.98
CA LEU A 76 9.83 -0.90 -15.67
C LEU A 76 8.98 -2.06 -15.11
N PHE A 77 8.85 -2.16 -13.79
CA PHE A 77 8.13 -3.24 -13.13
C PHE A 77 6.64 -2.99 -12.95
N TYR A 78 6.18 -1.73 -12.88
CA TYR A 78 4.79 -1.39 -12.54
C TYR A 78 3.78 -2.11 -13.43
N LYS A 79 3.98 -2.06 -14.76
CA LYS A 79 3.12 -2.77 -15.72
C LYS A 79 3.04 -4.27 -15.43
N HIS A 80 4.17 -4.89 -15.09
CA HIS A 80 4.26 -6.32 -14.84
C HIS A 80 3.59 -6.70 -13.51
N VAL A 81 3.81 -5.90 -12.46
CA VAL A 81 3.17 -6.08 -11.15
C VAL A 81 1.65 -5.93 -11.27
N MET A 82 1.17 -4.89 -11.94
CA MET A 82 -0.26 -4.68 -12.16
C MET A 82 -0.90 -5.80 -12.99
N PHE A 83 -0.18 -6.31 -14.00
CA PHE A 83 -0.63 -7.48 -14.75
C PHE A 83 -0.74 -8.71 -13.86
N CYS A 84 0.29 -9.02 -13.08
CA CYS A 84 0.30 -10.16 -12.15
C CYS A 84 -0.82 -10.03 -11.11
N GLU A 85 -1.01 -8.85 -10.53
CA GLU A 85 -2.08 -8.55 -9.59
C GLU A 85 -3.44 -8.88 -10.21
N THR A 86 -3.71 -8.34 -11.39
CA THR A 86 -4.98 -8.52 -12.11
C THR A 86 -5.20 -9.99 -12.45
N ALA A 87 -4.17 -10.68 -12.94
CA ALA A 87 -4.26 -12.10 -13.30
C ALA A 87 -4.52 -12.98 -12.09
N ILE A 88 -3.81 -12.75 -10.98
CA ILE A 88 -3.98 -13.50 -9.72
C ILE A 88 -5.37 -13.24 -9.15
N LYS A 89 -5.81 -11.97 -9.06
CA LYS A 89 -7.16 -11.61 -8.58
C LYS A 89 -8.25 -12.32 -9.37
N ASN A 90 -8.19 -12.22 -10.71
CA ASN A 90 -9.22 -12.81 -11.58
C ASN A 90 -9.23 -14.33 -11.48
N ARG A 91 -8.07 -14.98 -11.43
CA ARG A 91 -7.99 -16.44 -11.29
C ARG A 91 -8.50 -16.92 -9.93
N LEU A 92 -8.16 -16.21 -8.85
CA LEU A 92 -8.67 -16.51 -7.52
C LEU A 92 -10.19 -16.30 -7.45
N LEU A 93 -10.69 -15.19 -8.02
CA LEU A 93 -12.11 -14.88 -8.06
C LEU A 93 -12.88 -15.98 -8.82
N GLU A 94 -12.36 -16.44 -9.97
CA GLU A 94 -12.95 -17.55 -10.73
C GLU A 94 -13.08 -18.82 -9.88
N ILE A 95 -11.98 -19.25 -9.24
CA ILE A 95 -11.95 -20.46 -8.40
C ILE A 95 -12.93 -20.33 -7.23
N VAL A 96 -12.95 -19.17 -6.56
CA VAL A 96 -13.85 -18.93 -5.43
C VAL A 96 -15.31 -18.91 -5.89
N CYS A 97 -15.62 -18.21 -6.98
CA CYS A 97 -16.98 -18.09 -7.50
C CYS A 97 -17.55 -19.45 -7.93
N VAL A 98 -16.74 -20.32 -8.56
CA VAL A 98 -17.16 -21.69 -8.91
C VAL A 98 -17.52 -22.51 -7.67
N ASN A 99 -16.77 -22.37 -6.58
CA ASN A 99 -16.96 -23.17 -5.36
C ASN A 99 -17.99 -22.58 -4.39
N SER A 100 -18.28 -21.28 -4.47
CA SER A 100 -19.10 -20.59 -3.45
C SER A 100 -20.24 -19.76 -4.00
N GLY A 101 -20.26 -19.41 -5.28
CA GLY A 101 -21.19 -18.42 -5.82
C GLY A 101 -20.63 -17.01 -5.72
N PHE A 102 -21.47 -16.00 -5.92
CA PHE A 102 -21.05 -14.61 -6.17
C PHE A 102 -21.09 -13.70 -4.94
N ASP A 103 -21.75 -14.11 -3.87
CA ASP A 103 -21.93 -13.33 -2.64
C ASP A 103 -20.92 -13.74 -1.55
N LEU A 104 -20.62 -12.75 -0.70
CA LEU A 104 -19.64 -12.91 0.38
C LEU A 104 -20.08 -13.90 1.46
N ASP A 105 -21.38 -13.98 1.74
CA ASP A 105 -21.91 -14.90 2.75
C ASP A 105 -21.71 -16.36 2.31
N SER A 106 -21.98 -16.66 1.05
CA SER A 106 -21.78 -17.99 0.49
C SER A 106 -20.30 -18.41 0.48
N LEU A 107 -19.36 -17.48 0.29
CA LEU A 107 -17.92 -17.77 0.46
C LEU A 107 -17.61 -18.30 1.86
N PHE A 108 -18.14 -17.63 2.89
CA PHE A 108 -17.93 -18.06 4.26
C PHE A 108 -18.62 -19.37 4.62
N GLN A 109 -19.79 -19.63 4.02
CA GLN A 109 -20.57 -20.83 4.31
C GLN A 109 -20.07 -22.08 3.55
N LYS A 110 -19.48 -21.91 2.37
CA LYS A 110 -19.09 -23.01 1.47
C LYS A 110 -17.57 -23.21 1.40
N SER A 111 -16.79 -22.18 1.03
CA SER A 111 -15.33 -22.32 0.83
C SER A 111 -14.52 -22.20 2.11
N LEU A 112 -14.81 -21.24 2.99
CA LEU A 112 -14.04 -21.00 4.22
C LEU A 112 -14.47 -21.91 5.38
N THR A 113 -14.66 -23.20 5.07
CA THR A 113 -15.19 -24.21 5.98
C THR A 113 -14.14 -25.20 6.48
N TYR A 114 -12.86 -25.00 6.16
CA TYR A 114 -11.78 -25.91 6.53
C TYR A 114 -11.72 -26.26 8.03
N TYR A 115 -12.12 -25.34 8.91
CA TYR A 115 -12.20 -25.65 10.35
C TYR A 115 -13.15 -26.82 10.67
N LYS A 116 -14.16 -27.08 9.83
CA LYS A 116 -15.11 -28.20 9.97
C LYS A 116 -14.49 -29.57 9.70
N SER A 117 -13.29 -29.64 9.11
CA SER A 117 -12.56 -30.91 8.92
C SER A 117 -11.91 -31.42 10.21
N TYR A 118 -11.95 -30.64 11.29
CA TYR A 118 -11.43 -31.02 12.60
C TYR A 118 -12.56 -31.32 13.56
N SER A 119 -12.28 -32.17 14.56
CA SER A 119 -13.25 -32.47 15.61
C SER A 119 -13.64 -31.20 16.38
N PRO A 120 -14.94 -30.95 16.59
CA PRO A 120 -15.41 -29.82 17.38
C PRO A 120 -14.74 -29.78 18.77
N GLY A 121 -14.26 -28.60 19.16
CA GLY A 121 -13.60 -28.40 20.45
C GLY A 121 -12.09 -28.68 20.47
N SER A 122 -11.53 -29.34 19.45
CA SER A 122 -10.09 -29.55 19.34
C SER A 122 -9.31 -28.23 19.23
N SER A 123 -8.04 -28.24 19.62
CA SER A 123 -7.16 -27.06 19.50
C SER A 123 -7.05 -26.58 18.04
N LYS A 124 -6.97 -27.52 17.08
CA LYS A 124 -6.94 -27.21 15.64
C LYS A 124 -8.25 -26.58 15.16
N TYR A 125 -9.40 -27.13 15.55
CA TYR A 125 -10.73 -26.55 15.25
C TYR A 125 -10.81 -25.10 15.72
N LYS A 126 -10.47 -24.85 17.01
CA LYS A 126 -10.52 -23.51 17.60
C LYS A 126 -9.59 -22.53 16.89
N LYS A 127 -8.37 -22.97 16.53
CA LYS A 127 -7.40 -22.15 15.79
C LYS A 127 -7.92 -21.76 14.41
N HIS A 128 -8.39 -22.72 13.60
CA HIS A 128 -8.86 -22.43 12.24
C HIS A 128 -10.19 -21.65 12.23
N LEU A 129 -11.08 -21.91 13.19
CA LEU A 129 -12.29 -21.11 13.37
C LEU A 129 -11.95 -19.66 13.72
N LYS A 130 -11.02 -19.44 14.68
CA LYS A 130 -10.56 -18.10 15.04
C LYS A 130 -9.97 -17.36 13.84
N ASN A 131 -9.15 -18.03 13.04
CA ASN A 131 -8.57 -17.43 11.83
C ASN A 131 -9.64 -17.07 10.79
N THR A 132 -10.63 -17.94 10.59
CA THR A 132 -11.75 -17.70 9.67
C THR A 132 -12.61 -16.52 10.12
N THR A 133 -12.93 -16.45 11.40
CA THR A 133 -13.70 -15.33 11.98
C THR A 133 -12.91 -14.02 11.92
N ARG A 134 -11.58 -14.07 12.12
CA ARG A 134 -10.72 -12.90 11.96
C ARG A 134 -10.74 -12.41 10.51
N LEU A 135 -10.50 -13.29 9.55
CA LEU A 135 -10.57 -12.94 8.12
C LEU A 135 -11.93 -12.33 7.75
N ARG A 136 -13.03 -12.89 8.28
CA ARG A 136 -14.37 -12.33 8.09
C ARG A 136 -14.46 -10.89 8.58
N ARG A 137 -14.00 -10.63 9.82
CA ARG A 137 -13.97 -9.29 10.38
C ARG A 137 -13.14 -8.35 9.52
N ASP A 138 -11.92 -8.75 9.19
CA ASP A 138 -10.98 -7.93 8.41
C ASP A 138 -11.58 -7.52 7.05
N ILE A 139 -12.31 -8.42 6.38
CA ILE A 139 -13.03 -8.11 5.13
C ILE A 139 -14.13 -7.08 5.35
N TYR A 140 -14.99 -7.27 6.36
CA TYR A 140 -16.09 -6.31 6.61
C TYR A 140 -15.57 -4.95 7.08
N ASP A 141 -14.50 -4.91 7.88
CA ASP A 141 -13.84 -3.68 8.29
C ASP A 141 -13.32 -2.93 7.06
N MET A 142 -12.67 -3.63 6.13
CA MET A 142 -12.20 -3.04 4.85
C MET A 142 -13.35 -2.48 4.00
N ILE A 143 -14.47 -3.21 3.90
CA ILE A 143 -15.68 -2.74 3.21
C ILE A 143 -16.23 -1.48 3.88
N HIS A 144 -16.25 -1.46 5.21
CA HIS A 144 -16.77 -0.33 5.98
C HIS A 144 -15.90 0.92 5.82
N GLU A 145 -14.57 0.78 5.89
CA GLU A 145 -13.62 1.88 5.64
C GLU A 145 -13.82 2.50 4.25
N HIS A 146 -14.23 1.70 3.26
CA HIS A 146 -14.36 2.12 1.87
C HIS A 146 -15.81 2.38 1.44
N CYS A 147 -16.79 2.26 2.33
CA CYS A 147 -18.21 2.34 1.97
C CYS A 147 -18.61 3.68 1.37
N ASN A 148 -17.96 4.77 1.80
CA ASN A 148 -18.23 6.13 1.32
C ASN A 148 -17.23 6.63 0.26
N SER A 149 -16.10 5.95 0.09
CA SER A 149 -15.03 6.40 -0.81
C SER A 149 -15.04 5.69 -2.16
N LYS A 150 -15.57 4.47 -2.24
CA LYS A 150 -15.58 3.65 -3.44
C LYS A 150 -17.01 3.49 -3.99
N PRO A 151 -17.34 4.09 -5.16
CA PRO A 151 -18.70 4.05 -5.71
C PRO A 151 -19.27 2.63 -5.90
N TYR A 152 -18.40 1.68 -6.27
CA TYR A 152 -18.78 0.27 -6.48
C TYR A 152 -19.04 -0.51 -5.19
N ILE A 153 -18.70 0.02 -4.00
CA ILE A 153 -19.13 -0.52 -2.70
C ILE A 153 -20.35 0.26 -2.22
N TYR A 154 -20.29 1.59 -2.31
CA TYR A 154 -21.35 2.52 -1.93
C TYR A 154 -22.71 2.09 -2.48
N HIS A 155 -22.77 1.78 -3.78
CA HIS A 155 -24.00 1.35 -4.46
C HIS A 155 -24.67 0.14 -3.80
N TYR A 156 -23.91 -0.88 -3.38
CA TYR A 156 -24.48 -2.10 -2.80
C TYR A 156 -24.90 -1.88 -1.34
N ILE A 157 -24.08 -1.18 -0.55
CA ILE A 157 -24.37 -0.92 0.86
C ILE A 157 -25.61 -0.04 1.02
N HIS A 158 -25.73 1.05 0.24
CA HIS A 158 -26.87 1.96 0.34
C HIS A 158 -28.18 1.40 -0.23
N GLN A 159 -28.12 0.32 -0.99
CA GLN A 159 -29.29 -0.37 -1.52
C GLN A 159 -29.67 -1.62 -0.70
N ASP A 160 -29.05 -1.80 0.48
CA ASP A 160 -29.21 -2.98 1.33
C ASP A 160 -28.98 -4.29 0.57
N ARG A 161 -28.03 -4.27 -0.37
CA ARG A 161 -27.64 -5.43 -1.18
C ARG A 161 -26.36 -6.04 -0.64
N THR A 162 -26.25 -7.36 -0.75
CA THR A 162 -25.02 -8.08 -0.45
C THR A 162 -23.90 -7.62 -1.38
N VAL A 163 -22.74 -7.27 -0.82
CA VAL A 163 -21.56 -6.89 -1.61
C VAL A 163 -21.07 -8.12 -2.40
N PRO A 164 -20.95 -8.04 -3.73
CA PRO A 164 -20.47 -9.16 -4.54
C PRO A 164 -18.97 -9.37 -4.33
N LEU A 165 -18.52 -10.61 -4.50
CA LEU A 165 -17.12 -10.99 -4.29
C LEU A 165 -16.16 -10.19 -5.16
N TYR A 166 -16.49 -9.88 -6.42
CA TYR A 166 -15.59 -9.11 -7.29
C TYR A 166 -15.28 -7.72 -6.68
N ALA A 167 -16.29 -7.07 -6.07
CA ALA A 167 -16.13 -5.75 -5.48
C ALA A 167 -15.22 -5.80 -4.25
N VAL A 168 -15.29 -6.90 -3.48
CA VAL A 168 -14.38 -7.17 -2.37
C VAL A 168 -12.95 -7.43 -2.85
N PHE A 169 -12.77 -8.25 -3.89
CA PHE A 169 -11.45 -8.53 -4.48
C PHE A 169 -10.78 -7.28 -5.06
N GLU A 170 -11.57 -6.31 -5.53
CA GLU A 170 -11.04 -5.03 -6.00
C GLU A 170 -10.48 -4.17 -4.87
N LEU A 171 -11.02 -4.28 -3.65
CA LEU A 171 -10.46 -3.60 -2.47
C LEU A 171 -9.09 -4.16 -2.07
N PHE A 172 -8.83 -5.43 -2.36
CA PHE A 172 -7.57 -6.10 -2.06
C PHE A 172 -6.50 -5.75 -3.10
N THR A 173 -5.95 -4.53 -3.09
CA THR A 173 -4.88 -4.17 -4.03
C THR A 173 -3.49 -4.58 -3.54
N LEU A 174 -2.60 -5.04 -4.44
CA LEU A 174 -1.16 -5.11 -4.13
C LEU A 174 -0.57 -3.71 -3.97
N GLU A 175 -1.29 -2.66 -4.35
CA GLU A 175 -0.94 -1.28 -4.00
C GLU A 175 -0.90 -1.05 -2.49
N ILE A 176 -1.70 -1.76 -1.66
CA ILE A 176 -1.57 -1.73 -0.19
C ILE A 176 -0.22 -2.33 0.25
N TRP A 177 0.25 -3.36 -0.45
CA TRP A 177 1.56 -3.98 -0.22
C TRP A 177 2.71 -3.10 -0.73
N TYR A 178 2.56 -2.45 -1.89
CA TYR A 178 3.52 -1.50 -2.43
C TYR A 178 3.59 -0.22 -1.57
N PHE A 179 2.45 0.33 -1.15
CA PHE A 179 2.40 1.44 -0.22
C PHE A 179 2.93 1.03 1.16
N SER A 180 2.76 -0.21 1.60
CA SER A 180 3.40 -0.69 2.83
C SER A 180 4.90 -0.98 2.65
N LEU A 181 5.37 -1.40 1.48
CA LEU A 181 6.80 -1.54 1.17
C LEU A 181 7.50 -0.18 0.97
N VAL A 182 6.77 0.82 0.47
CA VAL A 182 7.28 2.18 0.20
C VAL A 182 7.00 3.15 1.35
N ALA A 183 5.98 2.91 2.18
CA ALA A 183 5.56 3.75 3.30
C ALA A 183 5.60 3.09 4.69
N CYS A 184 6.00 1.81 4.82
CA CYS A 184 6.26 1.19 6.13
C CYS A 184 7.77 0.92 6.35
N PRO A 185 8.46 1.80 7.09
CA PRO A 185 9.87 1.67 7.42
C PRO A 185 10.07 0.91 8.74
N LYS A 186 9.54 -0.31 8.87
CA LYS A 186 9.83 -1.19 10.02
C LYS A 186 9.74 -2.67 9.67
N ILE A 187 10.85 -3.24 9.22
CA ILE A 187 11.33 -4.56 9.66
C ILE A 187 12.81 -4.39 9.99
#